data_AF-A0A427LA18-F1
#
_entry.id   AF-A0A427LA18-F1
#
_cell.length_a   1.000
_cell.length_b   1.000
_cell.length_c   1.000
_cell.angle_alpha   90.00
_cell.angle_beta   90.00
_cell.angle_gamma   90.00
#
_symmetry.space_group_name_H-M   'P 1'
#
loop_
_entity.id
_entity.type
_entity.pdbx_description
1 polymer ?
#
loop_
_entity_poly.entity_id
_entity_poly.type
_entity_poly.pdbx_seq_one_letter_code
_entity_poly.pdbx_strand_id
1 'polypeptide(L)'
;MMKTLLIAAALAAVSPTLSLAQNTAPAPQAPAAQAPVQTAPTIPPGPPATGVPVLPPATESADCGGLLRTAAFCVTAQIDQIGALAEAYTTHLQGQGWLPADGDDNRVIFVKRREGGGCDGMQMVAFYDQEKPAEATAPGYLGFAVIPGDVCTASPVAGTLPQ
;
A
#
# COMPACT_ATOMS: atom_id res chain seq x y z
N MET A 1 -5.37 60.12 27.65
CA MET A 1 -6.15 58.91 27.96
C MET A 1 -5.17 57.75 27.84
N MET A 2 -4.36 57.43 28.87
CA MET A 2 -4.72 56.66 30.07
C MET A 2 -5.35 55.32 29.66
N LYS A 3 -4.84 54.12 29.93
CA LYS A 3 -3.95 53.61 30.98
C LYS A 3 -3.72 52.12 30.56
N THR A 4 -2.50 51.56 30.56
CA THR A 4 -2.06 50.57 31.60
C THR A 4 -2.57 49.14 31.38
N LEU A 5 -1.89 48.01 31.63
CA LEU A 5 -0.53 47.56 31.99
C LEU A 5 -0.62 46.00 31.98
N LEU A 6 0.54 45.32 31.79
CA LEU A 6 1.04 44.11 32.49
C LEU A 6 0.19 42.80 32.50
N ILE A 7 0.73 41.69 31.97
CA ILE A 7 1.50 40.64 32.67
C ILE A 7 0.82 40.09 33.94
N ALA A 8 0.45 38.80 33.94
CA ALA A 8 0.55 37.83 35.05
C ALA A 8 -0.13 36.51 34.62
N ALA A 9 0.60 35.41 34.44
CA ALA A 9 1.06 34.48 35.47
C ALA A 9 -0.06 33.52 35.94
N ALA A 10 0.11 32.26 35.54
CA ALA A 10 -0.53 31.10 36.13
C ALA A 10 -0.06 30.91 37.58
N LEU A 11 -0.96 30.45 38.46
CA LEU A 11 -0.78 29.33 39.41
C LEU A 11 -1.89 29.34 40.48
N ALA A 12 -2.53 28.16 40.63
CA ALA A 12 -3.03 27.48 41.84
C ALA A 12 -3.97 28.27 42.83
N ALA A 13 -4.96 27.68 43.51
CA ALA A 13 -4.97 26.39 44.19
C ALA A 13 -6.35 26.11 44.85
N VAL A 14 -6.66 24.82 45.05
CA VAL A 14 -7.37 24.15 46.19
C VAL A 14 -8.81 24.57 46.57
N SER A 15 -9.74 23.65 46.88
CA SER A 15 -9.68 22.68 47.99
C SER A 15 -10.86 21.65 47.92
N PRO A 16 -11.16 20.79 48.94
CA PRO A 16 -11.15 19.33 48.82
C PRO A 16 -12.54 18.70 49.10
N THR A 17 -12.69 17.37 49.00
CA THR A 17 -13.25 16.50 50.07
C THR A 17 -13.40 15.03 49.66
N LEU A 18 -12.82 14.18 50.54
CA LEU A 18 -13.19 12.82 51.00
C LEU A 18 -13.54 11.67 50.04
N SER A 19 -12.60 10.72 49.99
CA SER A 19 -12.70 9.28 50.27
C SER A 19 -14.01 8.50 50.04
N LEU A 20 -13.92 7.49 49.16
CA LEU A 20 -14.37 6.13 49.46
C LEU A 20 -13.49 5.10 48.74
N ALA A 21 -12.95 4.16 49.53
CA ALA A 21 -12.25 2.98 49.09
C ALA A 21 -13.16 2.07 48.25
N GLN A 22 -12.65 1.60 47.11
CA GLN A 22 -13.28 0.52 46.33
C GLN A 22 -12.18 -0.39 45.78
N ASN A 23 -12.09 -1.55 46.40
CA ASN A 23 -11.48 -2.81 45.97
C ASN A 23 -10.64 -2.80 44.68
N THR A 24 -9.35 -3.02 44.86
CA THR A 24 -8.45 -3.59 43.85
C THR A 24 -8.96 -4.97 43.42
N ALA A 25 -9.65 -5.02 42.28
CA ALA A 25 -9.62 -6.17 41.39
C ALA A 25 -8.89 -5.72 40.12
N PRO A 26 -7.85 -6.44 39.64
CA PRO A 26 -7.28 -6.14 38.34
C PRO A 26 -8.36 -6.36 37.29
N ALA A 27 -8.76 -5.27 36.62
CA ALA A 27 -9.61 -5.36 35.45
C ALA A 27 -8.93 -6.29 34.42
N PRO A 28 -9.67 -7.20 33.76
CA PRO A 28 -9.12 -7.93 32.64
C PRO A 28 -8.60 -6.91 31.63
N GLN A 29 -7.30 -7.01 31.32
CA GLN A 29 -6.66 -6.25 30.27
C GLN A 29 -7.46 -6.52 28.98
N ALA A 30 -8.22 -5.53 28.52
CA ALA A 30 -8.75 -5.58 27.17
C ALA A 30 -7.54 -5.79 26.24
N PRO A 31 -7.58 -6.76 25.32
CA PRO A 31 -6.55 -6.86 24.30
C PRO A 31 -6.39 -5.49 23.66
N ALA A 32 -5.16 -4.98 23.65
CA ALA A 32 -4.85 -3.78 22.87
C ALA A 32 -5.46 -4.01 21.48
N ALA A 33 -6.36 -3.12 21.07
CA ALA A 33 -6.86 -3.12 19.71
C ALA A 33 -5.63 -3.02 18.82
N GLN A 34 -5.25 -4.14 18.20
CA GLN A 34 -4.24 -4.15 17.17
C GLN A 34 -4.74 -3.15 16.13
N ALA A 35 -3.99 -2.08 15.91
CA ALA A 35 -4.21 -1.21 14.77
C ALA A 35 -4.33 -2.15 13.55
N PRO A 36 -5.30 -1.94 12.64
CA PRO A 36 -5.43 -2.79 11.48
C PRO A 36 -4.07 -2.82 10.80
N VAL A 37 -3.43 -4.00 10.79
CA VAL A 37 -2.29 -4.27 9.94
C VAL A 37 -2.80 -3.87 8.57
N GLN A 38 -2.24 -2.81 7.99
CA GLN A 38 -2.59 -2.38 6.66
C GLN A 38 -2.21 -3.54 5.74
N THR A 39 -3.19 -4.39 5.45
CA THR A 39 -3.04 -5.54 4.58
C THR A 39 -2.47 -5.00 3.28
N ALA A 40 -1.31 -5.53 2.87
CA ALA A 40 -0.81 -5.34 1.53
C ALA A 40 -1.99 -5.45 0.54
N PRO A 41 -2.08 -4.56 -0.46
CA PRO A 41 -3.24 -4.47 -1.33
C PRO A 41 -3.67 -5.87 -1.81
N THR A 42 -4.96 -6.19 -1.66
CA THR A 42 -5.50 -7.49 -2.04
C THR A 42 -5.39 -7.66 -3.55
N ILE A 43 -4.38 -8.41 -3.97
CA ILE A 43 -4.16 -8.81 -5.36
C ILE A 43 -5.08 -10.01 -5.63
N PRO A 44 -5.98 -9.95 -6.63
CA PRO A 44 -6.65 -11.14 -7.11
C PRO A 44 -5.58 -12.19 -7.47
N PRO A 45 -5.63 -13.41 -6.91
CA PRO A 45 -4.64 -14.43 -7.23
C PRO A 45 -4.59 -14.68 -8.74
N GLY A 46 -3.39 -14.69 -9.28
CA GLY A 46 -3.15 -14.92 -10.70
C GLY A 46 -1.76 -15.49 -10.93
N PRO A 47 -1.49 -16.04 -12.12
CA PRO A 47 -0.15 -16.51 -12.44
C PRO A 47 0.83 -15.33 -12.57
N PRO A 48 2.14 -15.58 -12.38
CA PRO A 48 3.17 -14.60 -12.71
C PRO A 48 3.01 -14.07 -14.13
N ALA A 49 3.22 -12.76 -14.32
CA ALA A 49 3.27 -12.20 -15.65
C ALA A 49 4.46 -12.78 -16.44
N THR A 50 4.24 -13.11 -17.70
CA THR A 50 5.28 -13.60 -18.61
C THR A 50 5.62 -12.53 -19.65
N GLY A 51 6.89 -12.42 -20.03
CA GLY A 51 7.33 -11.48 -21.07
C GLY A 51 7.54 -10.04 -20.60
N VAL A 52 7.46 -9.78 -19.29
CA VAL A 52 7.91 -8.52 -18.69
C VAL A 52 9.44 -8.57 -18.58
N PRO A 53 10.19 -7.64 -19.19
CA PRO A 53 11.65 -7.65 -19.11
C PRO A 53 12.13 -7.08 -17.78
N VAL A 54 13.39 -7.34 -17.41
CA VAL A 54 14.07 -6.61 -16.33
C VAL A 54 14.58 -5.27 -16.88
N LEU A 55 14.05 -4.15 -16.39
CA LEU A 55 14.51 -2.81 -16.75
C LEU A 55 15.58 -2.30 -15.77
N PRO A 56 16.68 -1.68 -16.25
CA PRO A 56 17.65 -1.01 -15.36
C PRO A 56 16.97 0.09 -14.52
N PRO A 57 17.42 0.32 -13.27
CA PRO A 57 18.53 -0.34 -12.57
C PRO A 57 18.13 -1.64 -11.86
N ALA A 58 16.94 -2.18 -12.12
CA ALA A 58 16.42 -3.31 -11.37
C ALA A 58 17.17 -4.61 -11.68
N THR A 59 17.03 -5.55 -10.75
CA THR A 59 17.44 -6.95 -10.91
C THR A 59 16.24 -7.86 -10.66
N GLU A 60 16.21 -9.05 -11.25
CA GLU A 60 15.16 -10.02 -10.96
C GLU A 60 15.26 -10.53 -9.52
N SER A 61 14.11 -10.68 -8.85
CA SER A 61 14.00 -11.27 -7.51
C SER A 61 13.08 -12.49 -7.60
N ALA A 62 13.67 -13.68 -7.50
CA ALA A 62 12.95 -14.94 -7.68
C ALA A 62 11.87 -15.22 -6.61
N ASP A 63 12.02 -14.64 -5.43
CA ASP A 63 11.15 -14.86 -4.27
C ASP A 63 10.39 -13.59 -3.82
N CYS A 64 10.49 -12.50 -4.57
CA CYS A 64 9.90 -11.20 -4.20
C CYS A 64 10.32 -10.72 -2.80
N GLY A 65 11.53 -11.09 -2.34
CA GLY A 65 12.01 -10.83 -0.99
C GLY A 65 11.27 -11.61 0.11
N GLY A 66 10.48 -12.62 -0.24
CA GLY A 66 9.61 -13.37 0.68
C GLY A 66 8.39 -12.58 1.16
N LEU A 67 8.12 -11.40 0.59
CA LEU A 67 7.10 -10.47 1.05
C LEU A 67 5.74 -10.67 0.38
N LEU A 68 5.73 -11.21 -0.84
CA LEU A 68 4.51 -11.39 -1.63
C LEU A 68 4.00 -12.82 -1.53
N ARG A 69 2.74 -12.99 -1.13
CA ARG A 69 2.10 -14.32 -1.00
C ARG A 69 1.52 -14.85 -2.33
N THR A 70 1.30 -13.98 -3.29
CA THR A 70 0.81 -14.34 -4.63
C THR A 70 1.99 -14.59 -5.56
N ALA A 71 1.85 -15.57 -6.46
CA ALA A 71 2.85 -15.81 -7.49
C ALA A 71 2.95 -14.60 -8.42
N ALA A 72 4.16 -14.04 -8.55
CA ALA A 72 4.44 -12.89 -9.40
C ALA A 72 5.83 -13.03 -10.01
N PHE A 73 6.03 -12.36 -11.14
CA PHE A 73 7.37 -12.02 -11.60
C PHE A 73 7.80 -10.77 -10.82
N CYS A 74 8.96 -10.81 -10.15
CA CYS A 74 9.40 -9.73 -9.29
C CYS A 74 10.75 -9.18 -9.72
N VAL A 75 10.87 -7.86 -9.63
CA VAL A 75 12.14 -7.16 -9.75
C VAL A 75 12.39 -6.34 -8.49
N THR A 76 13.65 -6.13 -8.15
CA THR A 76 14.08 -5.35 -7.00
C THR A 76 15.03 -4.23 -7.43
N ALA A 77 14.88 -3.09 -6.76
CA ALA A 77 15.75 -1.93 -6.84
C ALA A 77 15.77 -1.23 -5.46
N GLN A 78 16.52 -0.16 -5.31
CA GLN A 78 16.47 0.67 -4.09
C GLN A 78 15.12 1.39 -4.00
N ILE A 79 14.58 1.57 -2.79
CA ILE A 79 13.28 2.21 -2.54
C ILE A 79 13.18 3.57 -3.24
N ASP A 80 14.24 4.37 -3.19
CA ASP A 80 14.25 5.70 -3.82
C ASP A 80 14.18 5.67 -5.36
N GLN A 81 14.43 4.51 -5.98
CA GLN A 81 14.33 4.29 -7.43
C GLN A 81 12.99 3.68 -7.87
N ILE A 82 12.19 3.14 -6.94
CA ILE A 82 10.98 2.37 -7.30
C ILE A 82 9.96 3.21 -8.07
N GLY A 83 9.76 4.47 -7.69
CA GLY A 83 8.84 5.36 -8.39
C GLY A 83 9.23 5.55 -9.87
N ALA A 84 10.49 5.93 -10.12
CA ALA A 84 11.00 6.10 -11.48
C ALA A 84 10.99 4.78 -12.28
N LEU A 85 11.28 3.66 -11.62
CA LEU A 85 11.22 2.33 -12.23
C LEU A 85 9.79 1.96 -12.63
N ALA A 86 8.79 2.23 -11.78
CA ALA A 86 7.39 1.98 -12.08
C ALA A 86 6.92 2.77 -13.31
N GLU A 87 7.33 4.04 -13.43
CA GLU A 87 7.03 4.86 -14.61
C GLU A 87 7.70 4.33 -15.89
N ALA A 88 8.93 3.82 -15.78
CA ALA A 88 9.62 3.18 -16.89
C ALA A 88 8.89 1.91 -17.37
N TYR A 89 8.39 1.09 -16.44
CA TYR A 89 7.54 -0.06 -16.78
C TYR A 89 6.22 0.36 -17.41
N THR A 90 5.54 1.36 -16.86
CA THR A 90 4.30 1.90 -17.44
C THR A 90 4.52 2.33 -18.89
N THR A 91 5.58 3.09 -19.16
CA THR A 91 5.94 3.53 -20.51
C THR A 91 6.25 2.35 -21.44
N HIS A 92 7.05 1.38 -20.95
CA HIS A 92 7.41 0.19 -21.72
C HIS A 92 6.18 -0.63 -22.12
N LEU A 93 5.29 -0.88 -21.15
CA LEU A 93 4.08 -1.68 -21.33
C LEU A 93 3.07 -0.97 -22.25
N GLN A 94 2.94 0.36 -22.15
CA GLN A 94 2.19 1.16 -23.11
C GLN A 94 2.70 1.00 -24.54
N GLY A 95 4.02 0.99 -24.73
CA GLY A 95 4.64 0.69 -26.03
C GLY A 95 4.29 -0.70 -26.58
N GLN A 96 3.84 -1.62 -25.72
CA GLN A 96 3.37 -2.96 -26.09
C GLN A 96 1.84 -3.08 -26.16
N GLY A 97 1.11 -1.95 -26.06
CA GLY A 97 -0.35 -1.90 -26.14
C GLY A 97 -1.08 -2.23 -24.83
N TRP A 98 -0.38 -2.30 -23.70
CA TRP A 98 -1.00 -2.35 -22.37
C TRP A 98 -1.35 -0.95 -21.90
N LEU A 99 -2.60 -0.72 -21.52
CA LEU A 99 -3.10 0.58 -21.11
C LEU A 99 -3.38 0.57 -19.61
N PRO A 100 -2.89 1.54 -18.82
CA PRO A 100 -3.32 1.69 -17.44
C PRO A 100 -4.82 2.00 -17.42
N ALA A 101 -5.57 1.24 -16.63
CA ALA A 101 -7.03 1.32 -16.58
C ALA A 101 -7.57 1.66 -15.18
N ASP A 102 -6.84 1.25 -14.14
CA ASP A 102 -7.20 1.47 -12.74
C ASP A 102 -5.94 1.34 -11.86
N GLY A 103 -6.04 1.65 -10.58
CA GLY A 103 -4.91 1.57 -9.65
C GLY A 103 -5.10 2.35 -8.36
N ASP A 104 -4.09 2.26 -7.51
CA ASP A 104 -3.89 3.13 -6.35
C ASP A 104 -2.41 3.52 -6.23
N ASP A 105 -2.05 4.20 -5.14
CA ASP A 105 -0.69 4.73 -4.93
C ASP A 105 0.42 3.67 -5.09
N ASN A 106 0.13 2.38 -4.85
CA ASN A 106 1.11 1.31 -4.91
C ASN A 106 0.77 0.23 -5.95
N ARG A 107 -0.23 0.46 -6.81
CA ARG A 107 -0.65 -0.55 -7.81
C ARG A 107 -1.15 0.11 -9.07
N VAL A 108 -0.71 -0.41 -10.20
CA VAL A 108 -1.26 -0.08 -11.53
C VAL A 108 -1.89 -1.34 -12.13
N ILE A 109 -3.13 -1.23 -12.57
CA ILE A 109 -3.83 -2.25 -13.35
C ILE A 109 -3.76 -1.86 -14.82
N PHE A 110 -3.19 -2.74 -15.62
CA PHE A 110 -3.08 -2.63 -17.06
C PHE A 110 -4.10 -3.54 -17.75
N VAL A 111 -4.63 -3.07 -18.87
CA VAL A 111 -5.50 -3.84 -19.75
C VAL A 111 -4.94 -3.85 -21.17
N LYS A 112 -5.04 -4.97 -21.87
CA LYS A 112 -4.71 -5.07 -23.29
C LYS A 112 -5.86 -5.71 -24.05
N ARG A 113 -6.35 -5.03 -25.08
CA ARG A 113 -7.45 -5.54 -25.92
C ARG A 113 -6.96 -6.72 -26.75
N ARG A 114 -7.77 -7.78 -26.81
CA ARG A 114 -7.52 -8.94 -27.68
C ARG A 114 -8.17 -8.72 -29.04
N GLU A 115 -7.55 -9.22 -30.11
CA GLU A 115 -8.07 -9.10 -31.48
C GLU A 115 -9.45 -9.76 -31.66
N GLY A 116 -9.73 -10.84 -30.91
CA GLY A 116 -11.02 -11.56 -30.91
C GLY A 116 -12.07 -11.00 -29.94
N GLY A 117 -11.83 -9.84 -29.32
CA GLY A 117 -12.69 -9.28 -28.29
C GLY A 117 -12.27 -9.66 -26.85
N GLY A 118 -12.73 -8.85 -25.90
CA GLY A 118 -12.30 -8.93 -24.51
C GLY A 118 -10.90 -8.38 -24.25
N CYS A 119 -10.46 -8.46 -23.00
CA CYS A 119 -9.16 -7.91 -22.59
C CYS A 119 -8.40 -8.83 -21.64
N ASP A 120 -7.09 -8.85 -21.83
CA ASP A 120 -6.15 -9.38 -20.85
C ASP A 120 -5.92 -8.33 -19.76
N GLY A 121 -5.78 -8.77 -18.52
CA GLY A 121 -5.43 -7.93 -17.38
C GLY A 121 -4.07 -8.28 -16.83
N MET A 122 -3.31 -7.27 -16.42
CA MET A 122 -2.08 -7.43 -15.68
C MET A 122 -2.01 -6.36 -14.61
N GLN A 123 -1.38 -6.65 -13.49
CA GLN A 123 -1.11 -5.66 -12.45
C GLN A 123 0.37 -5.58 -12.14
N MET A 124 0.82 -4.36 -11.86
CA MET A 124 2.11 -4.04 -11.26
C MET A 124 1.86 -3.52 -9.85
N VAL A 125 2.51 -4.09 -8.84
CA VAL A 125 2.41 -3.64 -7.44
C VAL A 125 3.79 -3.24 -6.94
N ALA A 126 3.87 -2.09 -6.27
CA ALA A 126 5.05 -1.64 -5.56
C ALA A 126 4.93 -2.00 -4.07
N PHE A 127 6.01 -2.55 -3.50
CA PHE A 127 6.05 -2.91 -2.08
C PHE A 127 7.49 -2.96 -1.56
N TYR A 128 7.62 -2.96 -0.23
CA TYR A 128 8.87 -3.11 0.49
C TYR A 128 8.59 -3.74 1.86
N ASP A 129 9.65 -4.10 2.59
CA ASP A 129 9.53 -4.67 3.94
C ASP A 129 9.17 -3.58 4.96
N GLN A 130 7.91 -3.56 5.37
CA GLN A 130 7.39 -2.60 6.35
C GLN A 130 7.73 -2.93 7.80
N GLU A 131 8.32 -4.11 8.08
CA GLU A 131 8.85 -4.44 9.41
C GLU A 131 10.22 -3.78 9.65
N LYS A 132 10.80 -3.16 8.62
CA LYS A 132 12.08 -2.45 8.67
C LYS A 132 11.90 -0.96 8.37
N PRO A 133 12.82 -0.09 8.85
CA PRO A 133 12.83 1.31 8.45
C PRO A 133 12.88 1.47 6.92
N ALA A 134 12.04 2.37 6.40
CA ALA A 134 12.02 2.72 4.98
C ALA A 134 13.20 3.65 4.66
N GLU A 135 14.38 3.07 4.45
CA GLU A 135 15.59 3.77 4.03
C GLU A 135 15.67 3.85 2.50
N ALA A 136 16.24 4.93 1.96
CA ALA A 136 16.34 5.15 0.51
C ALA A 136 17.00 3.97 -0.22
N THR A 137 18.06 3.41 0.36
CA THR A 137 18.85 2.31 -0.19
C THR A 137 18.29 0.93 0.15
N ALA A 138 17.23 0.85 0.96
CA ALA A 138 16.61 -0.43 1.28
C ALA A 138 15.98 -1.06 0.03
N PRO A 139 15.83 -2.40 -0.02
CA PRO A 139 15.19 -3.06 -1.15
C PRO A 139 13.70 -2.69 -1.25
N GLY A 140 13.32 -2.15 -2.39
CA GLY A 140 11.95 -2.11 -2.86
C GLY A 140 11.74 -3.13 -3.98
N TYR A 141 10.47 -3.43 -4.25
CA TYR A 141 10.08 -4.45 -5.22
C TYR A 141 8.95 -3.95 -6.10
N LEU A 142 8.97 -4.37 -7.37
CA LEU A 142 7.81 -4.36 -8.26
C LEU A 142 7.43 -5.79 -8.59
N GLY A 143 6.18 -6.16 -8.32
CA GLY A 143 5.61 -7.47 -8.63
C GLY A 143 4.61 -7.39 -9.77
N PHE A 144 4.70 -8.32 -10.72
CA PHE A 144 3.85 -8.41 -11.90
C PHE A 144 3.07 -9.73 -11.92
N ALA A 145 1.74 -9.63 -11.98
CA ALA A 145 0.84 -10.78 -12.04
C ALA A 145 -0.27 -10.55 -13.07
N VAL A 146 -0.69 -11.62 -13.74
CA VAL A 146 -1.84 -11.59 -14.66
C VAL A 146 -3.12 -11.58 -13.85
N ILE A 147 -4.08 -10.74 -14.22
CA ILE A 147 -5.43 -10.77 -13.65
C ILE A 147 -6.25 -11.77 -14.47
N PRO A 148 -6.73 -12.88 -13.87
CA PRO A 148 -7.44 -13.90 -14.62
C PRO A 148 -8.82 -13.42 -15.08
N GLY A 149 -9.23 -13.87 -16.27
CA GLY A 149 -10.55 -13.59 -16.86
C GLY A 149 -10.53 -12.46 -17.90
N ASP A 150 -11.72 -12.03 -18.31
CA ASP A 150 -11.90 -10.92 -19.24
C ASP A 150 -12.16 -9.62 -18.46
N VAL A 151 -11.11 -8.83 -18.26
CA VAL A 151 -11.16 -7.61 -17.46
C VAL A 151 -11.96 -6.48 -18.10
N CYS A 152 -12.27 -6.57 -19.40
CA CYS A 152 -13.15 -5.60 -20.06
C CYS A 152 -14.64 -5.86 -19.83
N THR A 153 -14.98 -7.02 -19.24
CA THR A 153 -16.37 -7.38 -18.88
C THR A 153 -16.63 -7.33 -17.38
N ALA A 154 -15.58 -7.20 -16.56
CA ALA A 154 -15.72 -6.97 -15.13
C ALA A 154 -16.20 -5.54 -14.90
N SER A 155 -17.50 -5.36 -14.65
CA SER A 155 -18.03 -4.10 -14.12
C SER A 155 -17.28 -3.74 -12.83
N PRO A 156 -16.94 -2.46 -12.60
CA PRO A 156 -16.43 -2.05 -11.30
C PRO A 156 -17.51 -2.41 -10.27
N VAL A 157 -17.17 -3.29 -9.32
CA VAL A 157 -17.94 -3.42 -8.10
C VAL A 157 -17.73 -2.13 -7.32
N ALA A 158 -18.57 -1.14 -7.62
CA ALA A 158 -18.74 0.04 -6.79
C ALA A 158 -19.03 -0.47 -5.37
N GLY A 159 -18.10 -0.19 -4.47
CA GLY A 159 -18.24 -0.51 -3.05
C GLY A 159 -19.60 -0.03 -2.57
N THR A 160 -20.41 -0.97 -2.10
CA THR A 160 -21.61 -0.64 -1.34
C THR A 160 -21.15 0.03 -0.05
N LEU A 161 -21.33 1.35 0.05
CA LEU A 161 -21.31 2.04 1.33
C LEU A 161 -22.39 1.40 2.23
N PRO A 162 -22.08 0.94 3.45
CA PRO A 162 -23.11 0.70 4.44
C PRO A 162 -23.70 2.06 4.87
N GLN A 163 -25.02 2.16 4.74
CA GLN A 163 -25.87 3.24 5.29
C GLN A 163 -25.85 3.21 6.82
#